data_AF-A0A2E4DNI9-F1
#
_entry.id   AF-A0A2E4DNI9-F1
#
_cell.length_a   1.000
_cell.length_b   1.000
_cell.length_c   1.000
_cell.angle_alpha   90.00
_cell.angle_beta   90.00
_cell.angle_gamma   90.00
#
_symmetry.space_group_name_H-M   'P 1'
#
loop_
_entity.id
_entity.type
_entity.pdbx_description
1 polymer ?
#
loop_
_entity_poly.entity_id
_entity_poly.type
_entity_poly.pdbx_seq_one_letter_code
_entity_poly.pdbx_strand_id
1 'polypeptide(L)'
;MLSIIVIAQDNTNRTQSIDNSAWIGLSEGLVGSVVYSILGIVVLMAGFKIFDWITPFSLNTEIEEKNNTAAGVIVAGIMIALGLIVAAAIL
;
A
#
# COMPACT_ATOMS: atom_id res chain seq x y z
N MET A 1 -41.30 33.15 20.11
CA MET A 1 -41.08 33.07 18.65
C MET A 1 -39.59 33.01 18.30
N LEU A 2 -38.76 33.95 18.79
CA LEU A 2 -37.29 33.92 18.57
C LEU A 2 -36.58 32.65 19.06
N SER A 3 -36.96 32.10 20.22
CA SER A 3 -36.33 30.88 20.77
C SER A 3 -36.52 29.64 19.90
N ILE A 4 -37.66 29.55 19.19
CA ILE A 4 -37.95 28.43 18.28
C ILE A 4 -37.06 28.50 17.03
N ILE A 5 -36.83 29.71 16.52
CA ILE A 5 -35.95 29.94 15.36
C ILE A 5 -34.49 29.60 15.70
N VAL A 6 -34.03 29.97 16.91
CA VAL A 6 -32.68 29.65 17.38
C VAL A 6 -32.46 28.14 17.50
N ILE A 7 -33.44 27.41 18.06
CA ILE A 7 -33.36 25.94 18.18
C ILE A 7 -33.34 25.28 16.79
N ALA A 8 -34.12 25.78 15.83
CA ALA A 8 -34.13 25.25 14.47
C ALA A 8 -32.79 25.45 13.75
N GLN A 9 -32.14 26.61 13.94
CA GLN A 9 -30.84 26.91 13.33
C GLN A 9 -29.71 26.04 13.92
N ASP A 10 -29.72 25.81 15.24
CA ASP A 10 -28.78 24.90 15.90
C ASP A 10 -28.88 23.47 15.36
N ASN A 11 -30.10 22.99 15.09
CA ASN A 11 -30.31 21.67 14.48
C ASN A 11 -29.74 21.59 13.05
N THR A 12 -29.98 22.61 12.21
CA THR A 12 -29.41 22.66 10.85
C THR A 12 -27.87 22.71 10.86
N ASN A 13 -27.27 23.46 11.78
CA ASN A 13 -25.81 23.52 11.93
C ASN A 13 -25.22 22.17 12.36
N ARG A 14 -25.92 21.44 13.24
CA ARG A 14 -25.48 20.10 13.63
C ARG A 14 -25.56 19.11 12.47
N THR A 15 -26.65 19.10 11.69
CA THR A 15 -26.75 18.21 10.51
C THR A 15 -25.69 18.52 9.45
N GLN A 16 -25.39 19.79 9.21
CA GLN A 16 -24.34 20.30 8.31
C GLN A 16 -22.90 20.10 8.83
N SER A 17 -22.73 19.71 10.09
CA SER A 17 -21.41 19.37 10.64
C SER A 17 -21.13 17.88 10.54
N ILE A 18 -22.16 17.05 10.71
CA ILE A 18 -22.05 15.60 10.66
C ILE A 18 -21.88 15.09 9.22
N ASP A 19 -22.62 15.65 8.26
CA ASP A 19 -22.44 15.34 6.84
C ASP A 19 -21.02 15.68 6.37
N ASN A 20 -20.53 16.90 6.61
CA ASN A 20 -19.19 17.34 6.24
C ASN A 20 -18.12 16.44 6.89
N SER A 21 -18.22 16.14 8.19
CA SER A 21 -17.26 15.26 8.86
C SER A 21 -17.20 13.84 8.28
N ALA A 22 -18.32 13.30 7.82
CA ALA A 22 -18.38 11.97 7.21
C ALA A 22 -17.74 11.96 5.81
N TRP A 23 -18.03 12.95 4.98
CA TRP A 23 -17.41 13.06 3.65
C TRP A 23 -15.90 13.30 3.75
N ILE A 24 -15.45 14.10 4.71
CA ILE A 24 -14.03 14.35 4.98
C ILE A 24 -13.33 13.06 5.42
N GLY A 25 -13.87 12.33 6.40
CA GLY A 25 -13.26 11.08 6.89
C GLY A 25 -13.19 9.97 5.83
N LEU A 26 -14.22 9.83 4.99
CA LEU A 26 -14.20 8.88 3.87
C LEU A 26 -13.16 9.27 2.81
N SER A 27 -13.04 10.57 2.51
CA SER A 27 -12.05 11.06 1.54
C SER A 27 -10.62 10.84 2.02
N GLU A 28 -10.35 11.05 3.31
CA GLU A 28 -9.03 10.81 3.92
C GLU A 28 -8.66 9.32 3.88
N GLY A 29 -9.58 8.43 4.25
CA GLY A 29 -9.35 6.99 4.21
C GLY A 29 -9.12 6.46 2.79
N LEU A 30 -9.91 6.93 1.83
CA LEU A 30 -9.78 6.51 0.43
C LEU A 30 -8.46 6.99 -0.17
N VAL A 31 -8.12 8.27 0.00
CA VAL A 31 -6.86 8.85 -0.50
C VAL A 31 -5.66 8.16 0.16
N GLY A 32 -5.70 7.94 1.48
CA GLY A 32 -4.67 7.19 2.19
C GLY A 32 -4.44 5.80 1.60
N SER A 33 -5.50 5.00 1.42
CA SER A 33 -5.39 3.64 0.90
C SER A 33 -4.76 3.58 -0.51
N VAL A 34 -5.12 4.52 -1.39
CA VAL A 34 -4.60 4.58 -2.76
C VAL A 34 -3.13 4.99 -2.76
N VAL A 35 -2.75 5.98 -1.93
CA VAL A 35 -1.37 6.43 -1.81
C VAL A 35 -0.46 5.32 -1.29
N TYR A 36 -0.84 4.63 -0.21
CA TYR A 36 -0.05 3.52 0.34
C TYR A 36 0.01 2.31 -0.61
N SER A 37 -1.06 2.03 -1.34
CA SER A 37 -1.06 0.97 -2.37
C SER A 37 -0.05 1.26 -3.48
N ILE A 38 -0.03 2.49 -4.01
CA ILE A 38 0.95 2.90 -5.03
C ILE A 38 2.37 2.87 -4.47
N LEU A 39 2.56 3.38 -3.25
CA LEU A 39 3.87 3.34 -2.57
C LEU A 39 4.40 1.91 -2.42
N GLY A 40 3.56 0.97 -2.01
CA GLY A 40 3.92 -0.44 -1.91
C GLY A 40 4.35 -1.03 -3.25
N ILE A 41 3.64 -0.72 -4.34
CA ILE A 41 3.99 -1.17 -5.70
C ILE A 41 5.35 -0.60 -6.13
N VAL A 42 5.58 0.70 -5.92
CA VAL A 42 6.84 1.36 -6.28
C VAL A 42 8.02 0.76 -5.52
N VAL A 43 7.85 0.50 -4.21
CA VAL A 43 8.87 -0.14 -3.38
C VAL A 43 9.13 -1.57 -3.85
N LEU A 44 8.10 -2.36 -4.19
CA LEU A 44 8.26 -3.71 -4.73
C LEU A 44 9.07 -3.70 -6.03
N MET A 45 8.74 -2.78 -6.93
CA MET A 45 9.38 -2.63 -8.23
C MET A 45 10.85 -2.20 -8.10
N ALA A 46 11.14 -1.29 -7.16
CA ALA A 46 12.49 -0.87 -6.83
C ALA A 46 13.29 -2.03 -6.20
N GLY A 47 12.70 -2.75 -5.23
CA GLY A 47 13.31 -3.90 -4.58
C GLY A 47 13.70 -4.98 -5.59
N PHE A 48 12.80 -5.32 -6.52
CA PHE A 48 13.08 -6.25 -7.61
C PHE A 48 14.24 -5.78 -8.48
N LYS A 49 14.27 -4.50 -8.86
CA LYS A 49 15.31 -3.94 -9.73
C LYS A 49 16.68 -3.87 -9.05
N ILE A 50 16.73 -3.52 -7.76
CA ILE A 50 17.97 -3.61 -6.96
C ILE A 50 18.43 -5.07 -6.88
N PHE A 51 17.49 -5.99 -6.70
CA PHE A 51 17.81 -7.40 -6.55
C PHE A 51 18.40 -8.01 -7.83
N ASP A 52 17.77 -7.71 -8.97
CA ASP A 52 18.23 -8.12 -10.30
C ASP A 52 19.63 -7.57 -10.59
N TRP A 53 19.93 -6.37 -10.09
CA TRP A 53 21.25 -5.76 -10.23
C TRP A 53 22.32 -6.35 -9.29
N ILE A 54 21.93 -6.73 -8.06
CA ILE A 54 22.81 -7.42 -7.09
C ILE A 54 23.07 -8.86 -7.52
N THR A 55 22.21 -9.45 -8.34
CA THR A 55 22.30 -10.83 -8.78
C THR A 55 22.74 -10.90 -10.24
N PRO A 56 24.04 -10.71 -10.56
CA PRO A 56 24.57 -10.90 -11.91
C PRO A 56 24.74 -12.39 -12.24
N PHE A 57 23.91 -13.27 -11.68
CA PHE A 57 23.84 -14.67 -12.07
C PHE A 57 22.76 -14.79 -13.12
N SER A 58 23.12 -15.24 -14.32
CA SER A 58 22.16 -15.68 -15.31
C SER A 58 21.46 -16.93 -14.79
N LEU A 59 20.36 -16.72 -14.06
CA LEU A 59 19.50 -17.78 -13.51
C LEU A 59 19.08 -18.77 -14.59
N ASN A 60 18.89 -18.30 -15.82
CA ASN A 60 18.66 -19.16 -16.98
C ASN A 60 19.84 -20.09 -17.26
N THR A 61 21.09 -19.61 -17.20
CA THR A 61 22.28 -20.45 -17.46
C THR A 61 22.53 -21.45 -16.33
N GLU A 62 22.35 -21.08 -15.05
CA GLU A 62 22.62 -21.97 -13.92
C GLU A 62 21.51 -23.03 -13.67
N ILE A 63 20.25 -22.72 -14.01
CA ILE A 63 19.11 -23.66 -13.94
C ILE A 63 19.10 -24.59 -15.15
N GLU A 64 19.38 -24.08 -16.36
CA GLU A 64 19.30 -24.84 -17.61
C GLU A 64 20.57 -25.67 -17.89
N GLU A 65 21.78 -25.15 -17.62
CA GLU A 65 23.03 -25.91 -17.87
C GLU A 65 23.52 -26.74 -16.66
N LYS A 66 23.26 -26.31 -15.42
CA LYS A 66 23.83 -26.94 -14.20
C LYS A 66 22.84 -27.64 -13.29
N ASN A 67 21.52 -27.55 -13.52
CA ASN A 67 20.50 -28.15 -12.65
C ASN A 67 20.68 -27.78 -11.15
N ASN A 68 21.18 -26.57 -10.88
CA ASN A 68 21.53 -26.20 -9.51
C ASN A 68 20.30 -25.71 -8.74
N THR A 69 19.64 -26.64 -8.04
CA THR A 69 18.50 -26.36 -7.14
C THR A 69 18.80 -25.30 -6.08
N ALA A 70 20.07 -25.06 -5.74
CA ALA A 70 20.45 -23.99 -4.82
C ALA A 70 20.08 -22.59 -5.34
N ALA A 71 20.17 -22.35 -6.65
CA ALA A 71 19.77 -21.08 -7.25
C ALA A 71 18.24 -20.87 -7.14
N GLY A 72 17.46 -21.93 -7.34
CA GLY A 72 16.00 -21.90 -7.16
C GLY A 72 15.57 -21.61 -5.72
N VAL A 73 16.27 -22.18 -4.72
CA VAL A 73 16.01 -21.91 -3.29
C VAL A 73 16.32 -20.45 -2.93
N ILE A 74 17.40 -19.88 -3.48
CA ILE A 74 17.74 -18.48 -3.27
C ILE A 74 16.63 -17.59 -3.82
N VAL A 75 16.19 -17.80 -5.06
CA VAL A 75 15.08 -17.04 -5.70
C VAL A 75 13.79 -17.15 -4.88
N ALA A 76 13.46 -18.34 -4.37
CA ALA A 76 12.29 -18.52 -3.50
C ALA A 76 12.41 -17.69 -2.20
N GLY A 77 13.58 -17.67 -1.56
CA GLY A 77 13.83 -16.88 -0.36
C GLY A 77 13.70 -15.37 -0.60
N ILE A 78 14.14 -14.89 -1.76
CA ILE A 78 14.06 -13.48 -2.16
C ILE A 78 12.62 -13.05 -2.41
N MET A 79 11.83 -13.89 -3.08
CA MET A 79 10.41 -13.63 -3.29
C MET A 79 9.65 -13.50 -1.97
N ILE A 80 9.97 -14.37 -0.99
CA ILE A 80 9.41 -14.28 0.36
C ILE A 80 9.87 -13.00 1.07
N ALA A 81 11.14 -12.64 0.98
CA ALA A 81 11.69 -11.43 1.60
C ALA A 81 11.07 -10.15 1.01
N LEU A 82 10.94 -10.06 -0.31
CA LEU A 82 10.27 -8.94 -0.98
C LEU A 82 8.79 -8.85 -0.59
N GLY A 83 8.10 -9.98 -0.49
CA GLY A 83 6.73 -10.04 0.03
C GLY A 83 6.61 -9.49 1.45
N LEU A 84 7.55 -9.86 2.33
CA LEU A 84 7.60 -9.37 3.72
C LEU A 84 7.89 -7.88 3.81
N ILE A 85 8.83 -7.36 3.01
CA ILE A 85 9.15 -5.92 2.97
C ILE A 85 7.92 -5.12 2.57
N VAL A 86 7.17 -5.58 1.57
CA VAL A 86 5.96 -4.88 1.11
C VAL A 86 4.82 -5.01 2.10
N ALA A 87 4.64 -6.18 2.73
CA ALA A 87 3.69 -6.33 3.82
C ALA A 87 4.01 -5.38 4.99
N ALA A 88 5.28 -5.21 5.34
CA ALA A 88 5.73 -4.30 6.39
C ALA A 88 5.67 -2.82 6.01
N ALA A 89 5.71 -2.48 4.72
CA ALA A 89 5.61 -1.10 4.24
C ALA A 89 4.17 -0.58 4.18
N ILE A 90 3.19 -1.49 4.08
CA ILE A 90 1.76 -1.16 3.95
C ILE A 90 1.04 -1.23 5.32
N LEU A 91 1.54 -2.06 6.25
CA LEU A 91 1.02 -2.20 7.61
C LEU A 91 1.40 -1.01 8.49
#